data_AF-A0A813I278-F1
#
_entry.id   AF-A0A813I278-F1
#
_cell.length_a   1.000
_cell.length_b   1.000
_cell.length_c   1.000
_cell.angle_alpha   90.00
_cell.angle_beta   90.00
_cell.angle_gamma   90.00
#
_symmetry.space_group_name_H-M   'P 1'
#
loop_
_entity.id
_entity.type
_entity.pdbx_description
1 polymer ?
#
loop_
_entity_poly.entity_id
_entity_poly.type
_entity_poly.pdbx_seq_one_letter_code
_entity_poly.pdbx_strand_id
1 'polypeptide(L)'
;VYIAFCYYKLDYYDVALEILQAYLTNYPHSITAVNLKACSHYQLYNGKAAEAELKVLQQASSSGNIFQEHDLLQHNLVVFRNGENAIQVLPPLLDIIPEARLNLVIYHLRTDEALE
;
A
#
# COMPACT_ATOMS: atom_id res chain seq x y z
N VAL A 1 5.80 -15.39 2.87
CA VAL A 1 5.69 -14.05 2.22
C VAL A 1 6.19 -14.06 0.78
N TYR A 2 7.42 -14.49 0.46
CA TYR A 2 7.95 -14.44 -0.91
C TYR A 2 7.10 -15.17 -1.96
N ILE A 3 6.60 -16.37 -1.67
CA ILE A 3 5.72 -17.10 -2.60
C ILE A 3 4.43 -16.32 -2.87
N ALA A 4 3.82 -15.72 -1.84
CA ALA A 4 2.66 -14.86 -2.02
C ALA A 4 2.99 -13.63 -2.88
N PHE A 5 4.19 -13.06 -2.74
CA PHE A 5 4.65 -11.96 -3.58
C PHE A 5 4.82 -12.39 -5.05
N CYS A 6 5.31 -13.60 -5.30
CA CYS A 6 5.36 -14.16 -6.66
C CYS A 6 3.96 -14.29 -7.26
N TYR A 7 2.99 -14.85 -6.52
CA TYR A 7 1.59 -14.93 -6.98
C TYR A 7 0.97 -13.55 -7.20
N TYR A 8 1.26 -12.58 -6.34
CA TYR A 8 0.84 -11.19 -6.53
C TYR A 8 1.39 -10.61 -7.84
N LYS A 9 2.67 -10.84 -8.15
CA LYS A 9 3.29 -10.38 -9.41
C LYS A 9 2.78 -11.10 -10.66
N LEU A 10 2.13 -12.25 -10.50
CA LEU A 10 1.44 -12.99 -11.56
C LEU A 10 -0.06 -12.67 -11.61
N ASP A 11 -0.52 -11.65 -10.89
CA ASP A 11 -1.92 -11.23 -10.76
C ASP A 11 -2.86 -12.30 -10.18
N TYR A 12 -2.31 -13.33 -9.53
CA TYR A 12 -3.06 -14.36 -8.80
C TYR A 12 -3.30 -13.93 -7.35
N TYR A 13 -4.06 -12.85 -7.18
CA TYR A 13 -4.27 -12.20 -5.88
C TYR A 13 -4.99 -13.08 -4.86
N ASP A 14 -6.00 -13.86 -5.28
CA ASP A 14 -6.72 -14.77 -4.37
C ASP A 14 -5.77 -15.84 -3.78
N VAL A 15 -4.88 -16.40 -4.61
CA VAL A 15 -3.86 -17.37 -4.18
C VAL A 15 -2.84 -16.71 -3.26
N ALA A 16 -2.41 -15.48 -3.58
CA ALA A 16 -1.52 -14.72 -2.71
C ALA A 16 -2.15 -14.47 -1.33
N LEU A 17 -3.46 -14.16 -1.27
CA LEU A 17 -4.20 -13.95 -0.02
C LEU A 17 -4.29 -15.22 0.83
N GLU A 18 -4.56 -16.38 0.22
CA GLU A 18 -4.60 -17.66 0.94
C GLU A 18 -3.27 -17.95 1.64
N ILE A 19 -2.16 -17.77 0.92
CA ILE A 19 -0.81 -17.96 1.45
C ILE A 19 -0.47 -16.94 2.54
N LEU A 20 -0.88 -15.67 2.35
CA LEU A 20 -0.67 -14.62 3.35
C LEU A 20 -1.46 -14.87 4.62
N GLN A 21 -2.70 -15.38 4.50
CA GLN A 21 -3.54 -15.67 5.65
C GLN A 21 -2.87 -16.70 6.57
N ALA A 22 -2.32 -17.79 6.01
CA ALA A 22 -1.58 -18.79 6.78
C ALA A 22 -0.32 -18.22 7.46
N TYR A 23 0.39 -17.31 6.79
CA TYR A 23 1.56 -16.66 7.37
C TYR A 23 1.20 -15.69 8.51
N LEU A 24 0.16 -14.87 8.30
CA LEU A 24 -0.30 -13.85 9.25
C LEU A 24 -0.91 -14.46 10.51
N THR A 25 -1.36 -15.72 10.49
CA THR A 25 -1.74 -16.44 11.72
C THR A 25 -0.59 -16.50 12.73
N ASN A 26 0.66 -16.64 12.27
CA ASN A 26 1.83 -16.72 13.15
C ASN A 26 2.50 -15.36 13.36
N TYR A 27 2.40 -14.46 12.37
CA TYR A 27 3.06 -13.15 12.38
C TYR A 27 2.06 -12.03 12.03
N PRO A 28 1.05 -11.78 12.88
CA PRO A 28 -0.09 -10.91 12.56
C PRO A 28 0.28 -9.45 12.30
N HIS A 29 1.43 -9.00 12.80
CA HIS A 29 1.90 -7.62 12.69
C HIS A 29 3.11 -7.47 11.74
N SER A 30 3.36 -8.47 10.89
CA SER A 30 4.40 -8.36 9.86
C SER A 30 4.03 -7.29 8.84
N ILE A 31 4.72 -6.15 8.89
CA ILE A 31 4.48 -4.98 8.04
C ILE A 31 4.46 -5.36 6.56
N THR A 32 5.46 -6.12 6.10
CA THR A 32 5.56 -6.58 4.71
C THR A 32 4.37 -7.45 4.29
N ALA A 33 3.96 -8.39 5.15
CA ALA A 33 2.88 -9.32 4.84
C ALA A 33 1.51 -8.62 4.84
N VAL A 34 1.26 -7.74 5.81
CA VAL A 34 0.03 -6.95 5.88
C VAL A 34 -0.05 -5.95 4.73
N ASN A 35 1.05 -5.29 4.37
CA ASN A 35 1.10 -4.40 3.22
C ASN A 35 0.78 -5.15 1.92
N LEU A 36 1.35 -6.35 1.72
CA LEU A 36 1.05 -7.16 0.54
C LEU A 36 -0.41 -7.63 0.53
N LYS A 37 -0.98 -7.96 1.69
CA LYS A 37 -2.41 -8.27 1.84
C LYS A 37 -3.27 -7.08 1.43
N ALA A 38 -2.97 -5.89 1.96
CA ALA A 38 -3.66 -4.65 1.60
C ALA A 38 -3.57 -4.36 0.09
N CYS A 39 -2.39 -4.50 -0.51
CA CYS A 39 -2.20 -4.35 -1.95
C CYS A 39 -3.03 -5.36 -2.76
N SER A 40 -3.17 -6.60 -2.29
CA SER A 40 -4.00 -7.63 -2.94
C SER A 40 -5.49 -7.29 -2.84
N HIS A 41 -5.95 -6.81 -1.68
CA HIS A 41 -7.31 -6.32 -1.50
C HIS A 41 -7.63 -5.08 -2.35
N TYR A 42 -6.63 -4.22 -2.60
CA TYR A 42 -6.80 -3.09 -3.51
C TYR A 42 -7.12 -3.54 -4.92
N GLN A 43 -6.40 -4.55 -5.43
CA GLN A 43 -6.57 -5.08 -6.78
C GLN A 43 -7.90 -5.84 -6.96
N LEU A 44 -8.30 -6.62 -5.95
CA LEU A 44 -9.53 -7.42 -6.02
C LEU A 44 -10.79 -6.62 -5.73
N TYR A 45 -10.70 -5.60 -4.88
CA TYR A 45 -11.85 -4.87 -4.38
C TYR A 45 -11.72 -3.37 -4.60
N ASN A 46 -11.10 -2.65 -3.66
CA ASN A 46 -10.97 -1.20 -3.69
C ASN A 46 -10.03 -0.67 -2.58
N GLY A 47 -9.75 0.63 -2.63
CA GLY A 47 -8.97 1.37 -1.63
C GLY A 47 -9.44 1.22 -0.19
N LYS A 48 -10.76 1.21 0.06
CA LYS A 48 -11.30 1.11 1.43
C LYS A 48 -11.02 -0.26 2.04
N ALA A 49 -11.11 -1.33 1.25
CA ALA A 49 -10.76 -2.68 1.69
C ALA A 49 -9.26 -2.78 2.02
N ALA A 50 -8.41 -2.21 1.16
CA ALA A 50 -6.97 -2.18 1.39
C ALA A 50 -6.58 -1.40 2.66
N GLU A 51 -7.17 -0.24 2.88
CA GLU A 51 -6.91 0.56 4.09
C GLU A 51 -7.37 -0.15 5.37
N ALA A 52 -8.48 -0.90 5.32
CA ALA A 52 -8.95 -1.69 6.47
C ALA A 52 -7.91 -2.73 6.92
N GLU A 53 -7.22 -3.38 5.98
CA GLU A 53 -6.17 -4.35 6.29
C GLU A 53 -4.97 -3.71 6.99
N LEU A 54 -4.62 -2.47 6.64
CA LEU A 54 -3.50 -1.75 7.26
C LEU A 54 -3.77 -1.35 8.73
N LYS A 55 -5.04 -1.29 9.17
CA LYS A 55 -5.40 -0.86 10.53
C LYS A 55 -4.83 -1.77 11.62
N VAL A 56 -4.60 -3.05 11.31
CA VAL A 56 -4.01 -4.01 12.26
C VAL A 56 -2.59 -3.58 12.69
N LEU A 57 -1.85 -2.90 11.82
CA LEU A 57 -0.52 -2.38 12.13
C LEU A 57 -0.61 -1.16 13.05
N GLN A 58 -1.56 -0.25 12.78
CA GLN A 58 -1.76 0.93 13.61
C GLN A 58 -2.22 0.56 15.03
N GLN A 59 -3.06 -0.46 15.16
CA GLN A 59 -3.53 -0.97 16.46
C GLN A 59 -2.43 -1.66 17.26
N ALA A 60 -1.45 -2.25 16.58
CA ALA A 60 -0.31 -2.90 17.22
C ALA A 60 0.80 -1.92 17.63
N SER A 61 0.83 -0.72 17.03
CA SER A 61 1.83 0.28 17.38
C SER A 61 1.56 0.86 18.77
N SER A 62 2.55 0.77 19.65
CA SER A 62 2.47 1.27 21.04
C SER A 62 2.78 2.76 21.17
N SER A 63 3.37 3.37 20.13
CA SER A 63 3.73 4.78 20.10
C SER A 63 3.81 5.27 18.66
N GLY A 64 3.21 6.42 18.37
CA GLY A 64 3.32 7.06 17.06
C GLY A 64 2.35 6.55 15.99
N ASN A 65 2.47 7.14 14.81
CA ASN A 65 1.69 6.78 13.63
C ASN A 65 2.57 5.90 12.74
N ILE A 66 2.32 4.59 12.71
CA ILE A 66 3.13 3.62 11.97
C ILE A 66 3.19 3.95 10.47
N PHE A 67 2.16 4.62 9.95
CA PHE A 67 2.16 5.04 8.57
C PHE A 67 3.22 6.11 8.33
N GLN A 68 3.42 7.05 9.25
CA GLN A 68 4.44 8.10 9.09
C GLN A 68 5.88 7.60 9.18
N GLU A 69 6.10 6.43 9.78
CA GLU A 69 7.43 5.84 9.96
C GLU A 69 7.85 4.94 8.79
N HIS A 70 6.93 4.66 7.86
CA HIS A 70 7.17 3.74 6.74
C HIS A 70 6.74 4.32 5.40
N ASP A 71 7.72 4.80 4.63
CA ASP A 71 7.56 5.38 3.28
C ASP A 71 6.63 4.56 2.37
N LEU A 72 6.82 3.24 2.34
CA LEU A 72 6.02 2.34 1.50
C LEU A 72 4.54 2.32 1.91
N LEU A 73 4.26 2.38 3.22
CA LEU A 73 2.88 2.42 3.71
C LEU A 73 2.24 3.78 3.41
N GLN A 74 2.99 4.88 3.57
CA GLN A 74 2.48 6.22 3.19
C GLN A 74 2.14 6.29 1.71
N HIS A 75 3.07 5.84 0.87
CA HIS A 75 2.86 5.79 -0.58
C HIS A 75 1.60 4.99 -0.92
N ASN A 76 1.46 3.78 -0.37
CA ASN A 76 0.32 2.92 -0.68
C ASN A 76 -1.01 3.51 -0.17
N LEU A 77 -1.01 4.20 0.98
CA LEU A 77 -2.19 4.92 1.45
C LEU A 77 -2.64 6.02 0.50
N VAL A 78 -1.72 6.79 -0.09
CA VAL A 78 -2.05 7.78 -1.13
C VAL A 78 -2.74 7.11 -2.30
N VAL A 79 -2.19 5.98 -2.78
CA VAL A 79 -2.78 5.22 -3.89
C VAL A 79 -4.17 4.70 -3.53
N PHE A 80 -4.34 4.12 -2.33
CA PHE A 80 -5.62 3.60 -1.85
C PHE A 80 -6.68 4.68 -1.70
N ARG A 81 -6.28 5.91 -1.35
CA ARG A 81 -7.15 7.08 -1.20
C ARG A 81 -7.25 7.93 -2.48
N ASN A 82 -6.93 7.35 -3.64
CA ASN A 82 -7.03 8.01 -4.94
C ASN A 82 -6.26 9.33 -5.05
N GLY A 83 -5.11 9.45 -4.38
CA GLY A 83 -4.24 10.61 -4.47
C GLY A 83 -4.44 11.64 -3.36
N GLU A 84 -5.26 11.35 -2.34
CA GLU A 84 -5.33 12.20 -1.15
C GLU A 84 -3.92 12.39 -0.53
N ASN A 85 -3.53 13.65 -0.30
CA ASN A 85 -2.19 14.04 0.18
C ASN A 85 -1.02 13.70 -0.75
N ALA A 86 -1.27 13.43 -2.04
CA ALA A 86 -0.23 13.07 -3.00
C ALA A 86 0.91 14.09 -3.10
N ILE A 87 0.61 15.39 -3.13
CA ILE A 87 1.61 16.47 -3.24
C ILE A 87 2.55 16.49 -2.02
N GLN A 88 2.07 16.12 -0.83
CA GLN A 88 2.90 16.10 0.37
C GLN A 88 3.76 14.83 0.45
N VAL A 89 3.20 13.69 0.03
CA VAL A 89 3.78 12.36 0.29
C VAL A 89 4.62 11.85 -0.88
N LEU A 90 4.22 12.05 -2.13
CA LEU A 90 4.90 11.43 -3.28
C LEU A 90 6.22 12.10 -3.69
N PRO A 91 6.37 13.44 -3.67
CA PRO A 91 7.63 14.09 -4.06
C PRO A 91 8.89 13.62 -3.30
N PRO A 92 8.88 13.44 -1.96
CA PRO A 92 10.07 12.92 -1.27
C PRO A 92 10.38 11.45 -1.60
N LEU A 93 9.45 10.72 -2.21
CA LEU A 93 9.57 9.30 -2.51
C LEU A 93 9.99 9.00 -3.95
N LEU A 94 10.21 10.02 -4.79
CA LEU A 94 10.49 9.86 -6.23
C LEU A 94 11.73 9.01 -6.54
N ASP A 95 12.76 9.07 -5.69
CA ASP A 95 14.01 8.32 -5.86
C ASP A 95 14.08 7.08 -4.96
N ILE A 96 12.99 6.79 -4.21
CA ILE A 96 12.90 5.68 -3.26
C ILE A 96 11.94 4.61 -3.78
N ILE A 97 10.78 5.03 -4.28
CA ILE A 97 9.71 4.15 -4.78
C ILE A 97 9.56 4.39 -6.28
N PRO A 98 9.85 3.40 -7.14
CA PRO A 98 9.78 3.55 -8.60
C PRO A 98 8.43 4.08 -9.10
N GLU A 99 7.33 3.64 -8.47
CA GLU A 99 5.97 4.00 -8.84
C GLU A 99 5.56 5.42 -8.40
N ALA A 100 6.30 6.07 -7.49
CA ALA A 100 5.93 7.37 -6.94
C ALA A 100 5.81 8.46 -8.02
N ARG A 101 6.71 8.46 -9.00
CA ARG A 101 6.69 9.40 -10.13
C ARG A 101 5.43 9.22 -10.98
N LEU A 102 5.11 7.98 -11.32
CA LEU A 102 3.93 7.68 -12.13
C LEU A 102 2.65 8.07 -11.39
N ASN A 103 2.56 7.74 -10.10
CA ASN A 103 1.40 8.08 -9.28
C ASN A 103 1.22 9.60 -9.11
N LEU A 104 2.30 10.36 -9.02
CA LEU A 104 2.26 11.82 -8.97
C LEU A 104 1.76 12.42 -10.29
N VAL A 105 2.21 11.90 -11.43
CA VAL A 105 1.71 12.32 -12.75
C VAL A 105 0.22 12.00 -12.89
N ILE A 106 -0.21 10.80 -12.50
CA ILE A 106 -1.63 10.41 -12.50
C ILE A 106 -2.46 11.36 -11.64
N TYR A 107 -1.94 11.77 -10.48
CA TYR A 107 -2.61 12.74 -9.61
C TYR A 107 -2.83 14.07 -10.32
N HIS A 108 -1.78 14.68 -10.89
CA HIS A 108 -1.90 15.95 -11.63
C HIS A 108 -2.86 15.88 -12.82
N LEU A 109 -2.83 14.77 -13.57
CA LEU A 109 -3.77 14.55 -14.67
C LEU A 109 -5.23 14.45 -14.21
N ARG A 110 -5.48 13.97 -12.99
CA ARG A 110 -6.83 13.88 -12.41
C ARG A 110 -7.32 15.21 -11.84
N THR A 111 -6.40 16.07 -11.37
CA THR A 111 -6.75 17.37 -10.78
C THR A 111 -6.80 18.50 -11.81
N ASP A 112 -6.48 18.22 -13.08
CA ASP A 112 -6.35 19.22 -14.16
C ASP A 112 -5.30 20.32 -13.86
N GLU A 113 -4.45 20.07 -12.86
CA GLU A 113 -3.27 20.88 -12.54
C GLU A 113 -2.09 20.36 -13.35
N ALA A 114 -2.23 20.35 -14.68
CA ALA A 114 -1.07 20.24 -15.54
C ALA A 114 -0.19 21.48 -15.28
N LEU A 115 0.96 21.29 -14.63
CA LEU A 115 1.99 22.32 -14.56
C LEU A 115 2.40 22.68 -15.99
N GLU A 116 1.92 23.83 -16.48
CA GLU A 116 2.54 24.55 -17.60
C GLU A 116 3.97 24.98 -17.26
#